data_AF-A0A4Y2N4U9-F1
#
_entry.id   AF-A0A4Y2N4U9-F1
#
_cell.length_a   1.000
_cell.length_b   1.000
_cell.length_c   1.000
_cell.angle_alpha   90.00
_cell.angle_beta   90.00
_cell.angle_gamma   90.00
#
_symmetry.space_group_name_H-M   'P 1'
#
loop_
_entity.id
_entity.type
_entity.pdbx_description
1 polymer ?
#
loop_
_entity_poly.entity_id
_entity_poly.type
_entity_poly.pdbx_seq_one_letter_code
_entity_poly.pdbx_strand_id
1 'polypeptide(L)'
;MLDEILVVNNRKVWTLVQTPPNNKIIGCRWVFTVKNDDQGKIVRYKARLVAQGFKQTKGIHYDEVFSPVVNFEIVRLCFSIFVCKLQWSHCQLDVKCAYLYAPLDETILMSQPQSFEDPNKPEYVCKLSKSIYGLHQSERNWFLEIHNVL
;
A
#
# COMPACT_ATOMS: atom_id res chain seq x y z
N MET A 1 7.32 -2.52 -13.47
CA MET A 1 6.20 -1.56 -13.51
C MET A 1 4.93 -2.25 -13.96
N LEU A 2 4.96 -2.96 -15.10
CA LEU A 2 3.83 -3.76 -15.60
C LEU A 2 3.22 -4.68 -14.55
N ASP A 3 4.03 -5.51 -13.88
CA ASP A 3 3.55 -6.40 -12.81
C ASP A 3 2.75 -5.67 -11.73
N GLU A 4 3.20 -4.49 -11.32
CA GLU A 4 2.54 -3.69 -10.28
C GLU A 4 1.20 -3.15 -10.79
N ILE A 5 1.17 -2.58 -12.01
CA ILE A 5 -0.08 -2.08 -12.61
C ILE A 5 -1.09 -3.22 -12.81
N LEU A 6 -0.65 -4.40 -13.23
CA LEU A 6 -1.52 -5.57 -13.36
C LEU A 6 -2.15 -5.94 -12.02
N VAL A 7 -1.36 -5.98 -10.94
CA VAL A 7 -1.89 -6.25 -9.60
C VAL A 7 -2.90 -5.18 -9.19
N VAL A 8 -2.57 -3.90 -9.36
CA VAL A 8 -3.46 -2.78 -9.03
C VAL A 8 -4.79 -2.89 -9.80
N ASN A 9 -4.73 -3.11 -11.11
CA ASN A 9 -5.91 -3.20 -11.97
C ASN A 9 -6.78 -4.41 -11.61
N ASN A 10 -6.16 -5.58 -11.41
CA ASN A 10 -6.85 -6.80 -10.99
C ASN A 10 -7.55 -6.62 -9.64
N ARG A 11 -6.96 -5.82 -8.74
CA ARG A 11 -7.54 -5.51 -7.42
C ARG A 11 -8.53 -4.36 -7.42
N LYS A 12 -8.77 -3.74 -8.58
CA LYS A 12 -9.68 -2.60 -8.75
C LYS A 12 -9.38 -1.49 -7.74
N VAL A 13 -8.09 -1.18 -7.54
CA VAL A 13 -7.59 -0.21 -6.55
C VAL A 13 -8.08 1.22 -6.85
N TRP A 14 -8.34 1.52 -8.12
CA TRP A 14 -8.88 2.81 -8.53
C TRP A 14 -9.80 2.67 -9.74
N THR A 15 -10.56 3.72 -9.99
CA THR A 15 -11.29 3.94 -11.23
C THR A 15 -10.90 5.28 -11.84
N LEU A 16 -10.92 5.37 -13.18
CA LEU A 16 -10.68 6.64 -13.86
C LEU A 16 -11.94 7.49 -13.82
N VAL A 17 -11.82 8.72 -13.34
CA VAL A 17 -12.89 9.72 -13.30
C VAL A 17 -12.41 11.02 -13.94
N GLN A 18 -13.35 11.77 -14.52
CA GLN A 18 -13.03 13.10 -15.04
C GLN A 18 -12.55 13.98 -13.89
N THR A 19 -11.52 14.80 -14.13
CA THR A 19 -10.98 15.71 -13.11
C THR A 19 -12.08 16.66 -12.63
N PRO A 20 -12.50 16.59 -11.35
CA PRO A 20 -13.49 17.50 -10.82
C PRO A 20 -12.86 18.88 -10.61
N PRO A 21 -13.62 19.96 -10.84
CA PRO A 21 -13.15 21.31 -10.57
C PRO A 21 -12.82 21.45 -9.09
N ASN A 22 -11.62 21.99 -8.80
CA ASN A 22 -11.20 22.39 -7.46
C ASN A 22 -10.81 21.27 -6.46
N ASN A 23 -10.65 20.02 -6.89
CA ASN A 23 -10.15 18.96 -6.00
C ASN A 23 -8.62 18.96 -5.93
N LYS A 24 -8.07 18.74 -4.72
CA LYS A 24 -6.64 18.52 -4.51
C LYS A 24 -6.27 17.12 -4.99
N ILE A 25 -5.71 17.06 -6.20
CA ILE A 25 -5.17 15.82 -6.77
C ILE A 25 -3.78 15.59 -6.19
N ILE A 26 -3.52 14.41 -5.63
CA ILE A 26 -2.18 14.01 -5.23
C ILE A 26 -1.44 13.38 -6.41
N GLY A 27 -0.13 13.56 -6.49
CA GLY A 27 0.68 12.86 -7.48
C GLY A 27 0.94 11.42 -7.08
N CYS A 28 1.55 10.66 -7.97
CA CYS A 28 2.20 9.39 -7.66
C CYS A 28 3.61 9.34 -8.25
N ARG A 29 4.41 8.36 -7.82
CA ARG A 29 5.74 8.12 -8.37
C ARG A 29 6.08 6.63 -8.35
N TRP A 30 6.97 6.24 -9.26
CA TRP A 30 7.58 4.92 -9.24
C TRP A 30 8.77 4.87 -8.28
N VAL A 31 8.78 3.89 -7.39
CA VAL A 31 9.92 3.58 -6.53
C VAL A 31 10.52 2.26 -6.97
N PHE A 32 11.79 2.30 -7.35
CA PHE A 32 12.55 1.14 -7.81
C PHE A 32 13.44 0.60 -6.70
N THR A 33 13.53 -0.73 -6.60
CA THR A 33 14.37 -1.41 -5.63
C THR A 33 15.01 -2.62 -6.29
N VAL A 34 16.33 -2.71 -6.20
CA VAL A 34 17.07 -3.91 -6.58
C VAL A 34 17.13 -4.84 -5.37
N LYS A 35 16.73 -6.09 -5.54
CA LYS A 35 16.82 -7.14 -4.53
C LYS A 35 17.99 -8.04 -4.85
N ASN A 36 18.93 -8.12 -3.91
CA ASN A 36 20.10 -8.98 -4.00
C ASN A 36 19.91 -10.20 -3.08
N ASP A 37 20.60 -11.28 -3.39
CA ASP A 37 20.78 -12.41 -2.47
C ASP A 37 21.89 -12.11 -1.44
N ASP A 38 22.10 -13.05 -0.53
CA ASP A 38 23.13 -12.97 0.51
C ASP A 38 24.57 -12.89 -0.05
N GLN A 39 24.75 -13.27 -1.32
CA GLN A 39 26.01 -13.20 -2.06
C GLN A 39 26.16 -11.89 -2.85
N GLY A 40 25.19 -10.97 -2.73
CA GLY A 40 25.19 -9.67 -3.41
C GLY A 40 24.79 -9.73 -4.89
N LYS A 41 24.37 -10.88 -5.42
CA LYS A 41 23.91 -11.02 -6.80
C LYS A 41 22.46 -10.54 -6.93
N ILE A 42 22.19 -9.83 -8.02
CA ILE A 42 20.85 -9.32 -8.30
C ILE A 42 19.90 -10.49 -8.58
N VAL A 43 18.88 -10.62 -7.74
CA VAL A 43 17.82 -11.63 -7.86
C VAL A 43 16.58 -11.05 -8.53
N ARG A 44 16.25 -9.78 -8.24
CA ARG A 44 15.01 -9.18 -8.73
C ARG A 44 15.05 -7.67 -8.79
N TYR A 45 14.52 -7.11 -9.87
CA TYR A 45 14.14 -5.70 -9.96
C TYR A 45 12.67 -5.54 -9.55
N LYS A 46 12.41 -4.70 -8.55
CA LYS A 46 11.06 -4.40 -8.07
C LYS A 46 10.72 -2.95 -8.35
N ALA A 47 9.53 -2.70 -8.88
CA ALA A 47 8.95 -1.37 -9.00
C ALA A 47 7.66 -1.35 -8.18
N ARG A 48 7.45 -0.29 -7.41
CA ARG A 48 6.21 -0.04 -6.69
C ARG A 48 5.65 1.31 -7.08
N LEU A 49 4.33 1.38 -7.21
CA LEU A 49 3.64 2.66 -7.36
C LEU A 49 3.35 3.21 -5.98
N VAL A 50 3.76 4.46 -5.75
CA VAL A 50 3.66 5.11 -4.44
C VAL A 50 2.95 6.45 -4.62
N ALA A 51 1.89 6.68 -3.85
CA ALA A 51 1.23 7.99 -3.76
C ALA A 51 2.18 9.02 -3.14
N GLN A 52 2.06 10.27 -3.57
CA GLN A 52 2.75 11.39 -2.95
C GLN A 52 2.03 11.84 -1.67
N GLY A 53 2.02 10.99 -0.63
CA GLY A 53 1.30 11.26 0.62
C GLY A 53 1.73 12.54 1.33
N PHE A 54 2.96 12.98 1.13
CA PHE A 54 3.44 14.27 1.66
C PHE A 54 2.66 15.49 1.13
N LYS A 55 1.86 15.33 0.06
CA LYS A 55 0.93 16.35 -0.45
C LYS A 55 -0.48 16.22 0.13
N GLN A 56 -0.76 15.17 0.90
CA GLN A 56 -2.04 15.04 1.59
C GLN A 56 -2.14 16.10 2.69
N THR A 57 -3.38 16.39 3.08
CA THR A 57 -3.73 17.39 4.08
C THR A 57 -4.75 16.76 4.99
N LYS A 58 -4.50 16.80 6.31
CA LYS A 58 -5.46 16.36 7.32
C LYS A 58 -6.78 17.14 7.20
N GLY A 59 -7.92 16.47 7.36
CA GLY A 59 -9.25 17.08 7.18
C GLY A 59 -9.68 17.25 5.72
N ILE A 60 -8.83 16.85 4.76
CA ILE A 60 -9.17 16.83 3.33
C ILE A 60 -8.98 15.42 2.77
N HIS A 61 -7.81 14.84 2.99
CA HIS A 61 -7.42 13.56 2.39
C HIS A 61 -7.37 12.40 3.40
N TYR A 62 -7.33 12.72 4.69
CA TYR A 62 -7.32 11.76 5.80
C TYR A 62 -7.67 12.48 7.09
N ASP A 63 -8.24 11.75 8.04
CA ASP A 63 -8.51 12.24 9.40
C ASP A 63 -7.72 11.46 10.46
N GLU A 64 -7.70 10.12 10.34
CA GLU A 64 -7.01 9.22 11.24
C GLU A 64 -5.91 8.43 10.54
N VAL A 65 -4.76 8.28 11.21
CA VAL A 65 -3.57 7.59 10.68
C VAL A 65 -2.97 6.58 11.65
N PHE A 66 -3.51 6.51 12.86
CA PHE A 66 -2.93 5.68 13.92
C PHE A 66 -3.06 4.19 13.56
N SER A 67 -1.93 3.47 13.62
CA SER A 67 -1.87 2.02 13.51
C SER A 67 -0.98 1.50 14.65
N PRO A 68 -1.37 0.41 15.34
CA PRO A 68 -0.56 -0.12 16.42
C PRO A 68 0.77 -0.66 15.91
N VAL A 69 1.85 -0.37 16.64
CA VAL A 69 3.19 -0.85 16.32
C VAL A 69 3.53 -2.05 17.21
N VAL A 70 4.02 -3.13 16.60
CA VAL A 70 4.41 -4.33 17.31
C VAL A 70 5.71 -4.12 18.07
N ASN A 71 5.74 -4.48 19.36
CA ASN A 71 6.98 -4.56 20.13
C ASN A 71 7.67 -5.91 19.89
N PHE A 72 8.80 -5.89 19.17
CA PHE A 72 9.56 -7.10 18.87
C PHE A 72 10.19 -7.79 20.09
N GLU A 73 10.36 -7.11 21.22
CA GLU A 73 10.80 -7.76 22.46
C GLU A 73 9.75 -8.75 22.97
N ILE A 74 8.48 -8.33 22.95
CA ILE A 74 7.34 -9.17 23.32
C ILE A 74 7.23 -10.34 22.34
N VAL A 75 7.36 -10.09 21.04
CA VAL A 75 7.34 -11.15 20.02
C VAL A 75 8.45 -12.18 20.30
N ARG A 76 9.69 -11.73 20.53
CA ARG A 76 10.82 -12.64 20.84
C ARG A 76 10.59 -13.43 22.13
N LEU A 77 10.03 -12.80 23.17
CA LEU A 77 9.67 -13.46 24.41
C LEU A 77 8.61 -14.56 24.17
N CYS A 78 7.54 -14.24 23.45
CA CYS A 78 6.50 -15.19 23.07
C CYS A 78 7.08 -16.39 22.30
N PHE A 79 7.97 -16.16 21.33
CA PHE A 79 8.63 -17.24 20.60
C PHE A 79 9.52 -18.10 21.51
N SER A 80 10.27 -17.47 22.41
CA SER A 80 11.14 -18.19 23.36
C SER A 80 10.35 -19.12 24.27
N ILE A 81 9.16 -18.70 24.71
CA ILE A 81 8.30 -19.49 25.58
C ILE A 81 7.51 -20.51 24.75
N PHE A 82 6.65 -20.06 23.84
CA PHE A 82 5.69 -20.93 23.17
C PHE A 82 6.36 -21.87 22.16
N VAL A 83 7.30 -21.37 21.37
CA VAL A 83 7.96 -22.18 20.33
C VAL A 83 9.13 -22.97 20.93
N CYS A 84 10.09 -22.30 21.57
CA CYS A 84 11.30 -22.99 22.04
C CYS A 84 11.08 -23.83 23.30
N LYS A 85 10.32 -23.34 24.29
CA LYS A 85 10.11 -24.08 25.54
C LYS A 85 8.94 -25.06 25.46
N LEU A 86 7.79 -24.63 24.93
CA LEU A 86 6.57 -25.45 24.86
C LEU A 86 6.42 -26.23 23.55
N GLN A 87 7.36 -26.07 22.60
CA GLN A 87 7.39 -26.81 21.33
C GLN A 87 6.11 -26.62 20.49
N TRP A 88 5.50 -25.43 20.55
CA TRP A 88 4.36 -25.11 19.69
C TRP A 88 4.81 -24.93 18.24
N SER A 89 4.06 -25.54 17.33
CA SER A 89 4.19 -25.26 15.90
C SER A 89 3.85 -23.80 15.62
N HIS A 90 4.60 -23.16 14.74
CA HIS A 90 4.35 -21.79 14.30
C HIS A 90 4.35 -21.73 12.77
N CYS A 91 3.63 -20.74 12.23
CA CYS A 91 3.57 -20.45 10.81
C CYS A 91 3.72 -18.94 10.61
N GLN A 92 4.45 -18.53 9.57
CA GLN A 92 4.59 -17.14 9.18
C GLN A 92 4.00 -16.94 7.79
N LEU A 93 3.18 -15.90 7.64
CA LEU A 93 2.56 -15.53 6.38
C LEU A 93 3.03 -14.13 5.98
N ASP A 94 3.56 -14.00 4.76
CA ASP A 94 3.90 -12.71 4.15
C ASP A 94 2.84 -12.36 3.09
N VAL A 95 2.03 -11.34 3.39
CA VAL A 95 0.97 -10.88 2.49
C VAL A 95 1.54 -9.93 1.45
N LYS A 96 1.60 -10.40 0.20
CA LYS A 96 2.05 -9.59 -0.94
C LYS A 96 1.05 -8.46 -1.21
N CYS A 97 1.56 -7.23 -1.30
CA CYS A 97 0.78 -6.03 -1.61
C CYS A 97 -0.41 -5.80 -0.66
N ALA A 98 -0.19 -6.05 0.64
CA ALA A 98 -1.17 -5.95 1.73
C ALA A 98 -2.08 -4.71 1.66
N TYR A 99 -1.51 -3.52 1.43
CA TYR A 99 -2.32 -2.29 1.40
C TYR A 99 -3.40 -2.27 0.31
N LEU A 100 -3.19 -2.97 -0.81
CA LEU A 100 -4.14 -3.04 -1.92
C LEU A 100 -5.37 -3.91 -1.61
N TYR A 101 -5.42 -4.54 -0.42
CA TYR A 101 -6.60 -5.22 0.08
C TYR A 101 -7.48 -4.27 0.89
N ALA A 102 -6.89 -3.33 1.62
CA ALA A 102 -7.60 -2.46 2.53
C ALA A 102 -8.48 -1.44 1.78
N PRO A 103 -9.78 -1.38 2.07
CA PRO A 103 -10.65 -0.34 1.54
C PRO A 103 -10.17 1.05 2.00
N LEU A 104 -10.59 2.07 1.25
CA LEU A 104 -10.31 3.46 1.54
C LEU A 104 -11.64 4.21 1.64
N ASP A 105 -11.93 4.72 2.82
CA ASP A 105 -13.17 5.46 3.08
C ASP A 105 -13.10 6.89 2.54
N GLU A 106 -11.90 7.49 2.55
CA GLU A 106 -11.70 8.85 2.04
C GLU A 106 -11.67 8.90 0.51
N THR A 107 -12.24 9.97 -0.06
CA THR A 107 -12.14 10.21 -1.51
C THR A 107 -10.80 10.84 -1.85
N ILE A 108 -9.84 10.01 -2.29
CA ILE A 108 -8.53 10.46 -2.74
C ILE A 108 -8.45 10.38 -4.26
N LEU A 109 -8.11 11.50 -4.89
CA LEU A 109 -7.82 11.58 -6.31
C LEU A 109 -6.32 11.63 -6.52
N MET A 110 -5.83 10.75 -7.38
CA MET A 110 -4.43 10.60 -7.71
C MET A 110 -4.22 10.83 -9.20
N SER A 111 -3.13 11.50 -9.59
CA SER A 111 -2.73 11.59 -11.00
C SER A 111 -2.49 10.19 -11.57
N GLN A 112 -2.72 10.03 -12.87
CA GLN A 112 -2.38 8.78 -13.55
C GLN A 112 -0.89 8.45 -13.39
N PRO A 113 -0.51 7.17 -13.27
CA PRO A 113 0.89 6.80 -13.18
C PRO A 113 1.63 7.12 -14.46
N GLN A 114 2.81 7.74 -14.33
CA GLN A 114 3.66 8.04 -15.47
C GLN A 114 3.91 6.78 -16.30
N SER A 115 3.79 6.91 -17.63
CA SER A 115 3.89 5.84 -18.62
C SER A 115 2.74 4.83 -18.64
N PHE A 116 1.67 5.07 -17.87
CA PHE A 116 0.44 4.26 -17.86
C PHE A 116 -0.82 5.13 -17.92
N GLU A 117 -0.70 6.31 -18.52
CA GLU A 117 -1.82 7.22 -18.80
C GLU A 117 -2.71 6.65 -19.91
N ASP A 118 -4.03 6.81 -19.78
CA ASP A 118 -4.99 6.48 -20.84
C ASP A 118 -4.92 7.54 -21.96
N PRO A 119 -4.48 7.18 -23.19
CA PRO A 119 -4.37 8.14 -24.29
C PRO A 119 -5.69 8.79 -24.68
N ASN A 120 -6.82 8.12 -24.43
CA ASN A 120 -8.14 8.64 -24.74
C ASN A 120 -8.68 9.54 -23.63
N LYS A 121 -8.05 9.53 -22.45
CA LYS A 121 -8.50 10.24 -21.24
C LYS A 121 -7.31 10.89 -20.51
N PRO A 122 -6.58 11.80 -21.18
CA PRO A 122 -5.38 12.42 -20.59
C PRO A 122 -5.72 13.26 -19.35
N GLU A 123 -6.88 13.90 -19.33
CA GLU A 123 -7.33 14.75 -18.21
C GLU A 123 -8.03 13.98 -17.08
N TYR A 124 -8.14 12.66 -17.17
CA TYR A 124 -8.77 11.87 -16.11
C TYR A 124 -7.77 11.59 -14.98
N VAL A 125 -8.32 11.35 -13.79
CA VAL A 125 -7.57 11.03 -12.57
C VAL A 125 -8.05 9.70 -11.99
N CYS A 126 -7.15 9.05 -11.25
CA CYS A 126 -7.44 7.82 -10.52
C CYS A 126 -8.17 8.18 -9.22
N LYS A 127 -9.45 7.84 -9.10
CA LYS A 127 -10.15 7.83 -7.81
C LYS A 127 -9.81 6.54 -7.07
N LEU A 128 -9.06 6.63 -5.99
CA LEU A 128 -8.68 5.48 -5.18
C LEU A 128 -9.90 4.93 -4.43
N SER A 129 -10.10 3.62 -4.50
CA SER A 129 -11.07 2.86 -3.69
C SER A 129 -10.40 2.03 -2.61
N LYS A 130 -9.07 1.85 -2.73
CA LYS A 130 -8.25 1.07 -1.80
C LYS A 130 -6.96 1.80 -1.48
N SER A 131 -6.38 1.44 -0.35
CA SER A 131 -5.13 2.03 0.11
C SER A 131 -3.95 1.61 -0.78
N ILE A 132 -2.99 2.51 -0.98
CA ILE A 132 -1.75 2.24 -1.72
C ILE A 132 -0.55 2.69 -0.90
N TYR A 133 0.66 2.25 -1.29
CA TYR A 133 1.87 2.73 -0.63
C TYR A 133 1.97 4.25 -0.69
N GLY A 134 2.42 4.85 0.42
CA GLY A 134 2.70 6.28 0.49
C GLY A 134 1.54 7.15 0.95
N LEU A 135 0.31 6.64 1.11
CA LEU A 135 -0.73 7.39 1.83
C LEU A 135 -0.51 7.32 3.34
N HIS A 136 -0.87 8.39 4.06
CA HIS A 136 -0.72 8.46 5.51
C HIS A 136 -1.56 7.42 6.27
N GLN A 137 -2.75 7.09 5.79
CA GLN A 137 -3.67 6.16 6.45
C GLN A 137 -3.50 4.69 6.05
N SER A 138 -2.59 4.36 5.12
CA SER A 138 -2.50 3.00 4.55
C SER A 138 -2.21 1.92 5.59
N GLU A 139 -1.37 2.22 6.59
CA GLU A 139 -1.04 1.28 7.66
C GLU A 139 -2.23 1.03 8.59
N ARG A 140 -3.00 2.09 8.90
CA ARG A 140 -4.23 1.99 9.70
C ARG A 140 -5.27 1.16 8.97
N ASN A 141 -5.53 1.47 7.70
CA ASN A 141 -6.56 0.80 6.92
C ASN A 141 -6.24 -0.69 6.76
N TRP A 142 -4.95 -1.03 6.58
CA TRP A 142 -4.54 -2.43 6.57
C TRP A 142 -4.71 -3.13 7.92
N PHE A 143 -4.39 -2.45 9.02
CA PHE A 143 -4.63 -3.00 10.35
C PHE A 143 -6.12 -3.29 10.58
N LEU A 144 -7.00 -2.35 10.23
CA LEU A 144 -8.45 -2.54 10.34
C LEU A 144 -8.95 -3.68 9.46
N GLU A 145 -8.47 -3.77 8.22
CA GLU A 145 -8.82 -4.86 7.31
C GLU A 145 -8.43 -6.23 7.89
N ILE A 146 -7.20 -6.37 8.39
CA ILE A 146 -6.75 -7.61 9.04
C ILE A 146 -7.55 -7.91 10.30
N HIS A 147 -7.83 -6.91 11.12
CA HIS A 147 -8.60 -7.08 12.35
C HIS A 147 -10.05 -7.50 12.09
N ASN A 148 -10.63 -7.07 10.98
CA ASN A 148 -11.99 -7.45 10.60
C ASN A 148 -12.08 -8.86 10.00
N VAL A 149 -10.99 -9.36 9.40
CA VAL A 149 -10.94 -10.65 8.72
C VAL A 149 -10.54 -11.81 9.66
N LEU A 150 -9.74 -11.53 10.70
CA LEU A 150 -9.28 -12.51 11.69
C LEU A 150 -10.18 -12.54 12.93
#